data_AF-A0A9E4INV5-F1
#
_entry.id   AF-A0A9E4INV5-F1
#
_cell.length_a   1.000
_cell.length_b   1.000
_cell.length_c   1.000
_cell.angle_alpha   90.00
_cell.angle_beta   90.00
_cell.angle_gamma   90.00
#
_symmetry.space_group_name_H-M   'P 1'
#
loop_
_entity.id
_entity.type
_entity.pdbx_description
1 polymer ?
#
loop_
_entity_poly.entity_id
_entity_poly.type
_entity_poly.pdbx_seq_one_letter_code
_entity_poly.pdbx_strand_id
1 'polypeptide(L)'
;MPRSAIRATAPVVAALLLASLAAVASAQTGVVTGSVRDVEGEPIVGAEVVGENTEWQRRIETTTNDAGRFSFIGLQRGRWLFLIRQRGYEPVQGFANVRGSGTGRVNFVMETDPLHPPAPSTGVLANLRGDELEEALDAADALYDRGDFDAAIDAYESVLESVPGLTGLHVQIGHAYREKNDRERALAAYRAVPAGGPASVEARGAIEALQAGVDR
;
A
#
# COMPACT_ATOMS: atom_id res chain seq x y z
N MET A 1 86.72 -18.38 53.49
CA MET A 1 87.00 -17.34 52.46
C MET A 1 87.08 -18.02 51.10
N PRO A 2 86.67 -17.47 49.94
CA PRO A 2 86.11 -16.14 49.64
C PRO A 2 84.78 -16.12 48.81
N ARG A 3 84.10 -14.96 48.88
CA ARG A 3 83.38 -14.15 47.85
C ARG A 3 82.88 -14.84 46.55
N SER A 4 81.61 -14.61 46.18
CA SER A 4 81.23 -13.58 45.17
C SER A 4 79.76 -13.62 44.72
N ALA A 5 79.15 -12.43 44.73
CA ALA A 5 78.15 -11.86 43.81
C ALA A 5 76.75 -12.51 43.66
N ILE A 6 75.78 -11.82 44.26
CA ILE A 6 74.35 -11.83 43.93
C ILE A 6 74.16 -11.27 42.50
N ARG A 7 73.51 -12.03 41.62
CA ARG A 7 72.91 -11.52 40.39
C ARG A 7 71.40 -11.58 40.53
N ALA A 8 70.78 -10.41 40.73
CA ALA A 8 69.34 -10.23 40.61
C ALA A 8 69.01 -10.04 39.12
N THR A 9 68.22 -10.95 38.56
CA THR A 9 67.59 -10.82 37.24
C THR A 9 66.08 -10.92 37.44
N ALA A 10 65.39 -9.79 37.40
CA ALA A 10 63.96 -9.74 37.05
C ALA A 10 63.91 -9.46 35.54
N PRO A 11 62.93 -10.02 34.79
CA PRO A 11 61.76 -9.19 34.48
C PRO A 11 60.43 -9.91 34.10
N VAL A 12 59.37 -9.08 33.97
CA VAL A 12 58.16 -9.15 33.11
C VAL A 12 56.92 -10.00 33.50
N VAL A 13 55.87 -9.28 33.93
CA VAL A 13 54.42 -9.29 33.60
C VAL A 13 53.87 -10.39 32.65
N ALA A 14 52.81 -11.09 33.09
CA ALA A 14 51.76 -11.70 32.25
C ALA A 14 50.44 -11.74 33.05
N ALA A 15 49.49 -10.84 32.76
CA ALA A 15 48.34 -11.05 31.85
C ALA A 15 47.31 -12.07 32.39
N LEU A 16 45.99 -11.86 32.40
CA LEU A 16 45.07 -10.74 32.17
C LEU A 16 43.70 -11.40 32.45
N LEU A 17 42.78 -10.69 33.11
CA LEU A 17 41.41 -11.15 33.35
C LEU A 17 40.72 -11.54 32.03
N LEU A 18 40.39 -12.82 31.83
CA LEU A 18 39.48 -13.29 30.78
C LEU A 18 38.02 -13.15 31.27
N ALA A 19 37.61 -11.90 31.48
CA ALA A 19 36.24 -11.49 31.23
C ALA A 19 36.36 -10.57 29.99
N SER A 20 35.66 -10.78 28.90
CA SER A 20 34.24 -10.50 28.87
C SER A 20 33.78 -10.39 27.40
N LEU A 21 32.47 -10.57 27.25
CA LEU A 21 31.62 -10.29 26.10
C LEU A 21 31.77 -11.24 24.90
N ALA A 22 30.72 -12.06 24.76
CA ALA A 22 30.17 -12.46 23.47
C ALA A 22 30.41 -11.33 22.46
N ALA A 23 31.06 -11.67 21.34
CA ALA A 23 31.08 -10.78 20.20
C ALA A 23 29.61 -10.45 19.90
N VAL A 24 29.18 -9.26 20.30
CA VAL A 24 27.97 -8.67 19.76
C VAL A 24 28.33 -8.54 18.29
N ALA A 25 27.88 -9.51 17.50
CA ALA A 25 27.81 -9.38 16.06
C ALA A 25 26.74 -8.32 15.80
N SER A 26 27.03 -7.07 16.16
CA SER A 26 26.36 -5.92 15.60
C SER A 26 26.72 -5.97 14.13
N ALA A 27 25.91 -6.68 13.35
CA ALA A 27 25.95 -6.60 11.91
C ALA A 27 25.89 -5.11 11.62
N GLN A 28 26.95 -4.57 11.03
CA GLN A 28 27.00 -3.18 10.63
C GLN A 28 25.91 -3.04 9.55
N THR A 29 24.69 -2.70 9.96
CA THR A 29 23.55 -2.60 9.07
C THR A 29 23.58 -1.23 8.40
N GLY A 30 23.12 -1.18 7.16
CA GLY A 30 22.94 0.05 6.40
C GLY A 30 21.48 0.42 6.24
N VAL A 31 21.27 1.57 5.62
CA VAL A 31 19.96 2.07 5.21
C VAL A 31 19.96 2.16 3.68
N VAL A 32 18.86 1.81 3.04
CA VAL A 32 18.64 2.13 1.62
C VAL A 32 17.43 3.02 1.53
N THR A 33 17.57 4.15 0.85
CA THR A 33 16.46 5.05 0.53
C THR A 33 16.32 5.17 -0.98
N GLY A 34 15.12 5.48 -1.44
CA GLY A 34 14.92 5.68 -2.86
C GLY A 34 13.64 6.37 -3.22
N SER A 35 13.47 6.56 -4.52
CA SER A 35 12.20 7.03 -5.09
C SER A 35 11.84 6.23 -6.33
N VAL A 36 10.54 6.07 -6.54
CA VAL A 36 9.94 5.51 -7.75
C VAL A 36 9.14 6.60 -8.43
N ARG A 37 9.40 6.81 -9.71
CA ARG A 37 8.73 7.80 -10.57
C ARG A 37 8.36 7.16 -11.89
N ASP A 38 7.46 7.78 -12.64
CA ASP A 38 7.25 7.41 -14.03
C ASP A 38 8.17 8.17 -14.99
N VAL A 39 8.00 7.92 -16.30
CA VAL A 39 8.75 8.57 -17.37
C VAL A 39 8.48 10.08 -17.50
N GLU A 40 7.34 10.55 -16.99
CA GLU A 40 6.98 11.97 -16.94
C GLU A 40 7.57 12.66 -15.69
N GLY A 41 8.12 11.86 -14.78
CA GLY A 41 8.75 12.29 -13.54
C GLY A 41 7.77 12.41 -12.37
N GLU A 42 6.52 11.98 -12.53
CA GLU A 42 5.52 11.97 -11.46
C GLU A 42 5.87 10.90 -10.41
N PRO A 43 5.66 11.19 -9.11
CA PRO A 43 5.87 10.19 -8.07
C PRO A 43 4.84 9.07 -8.15
N ILE A 44 5.31 7.82 -8.16
CA ILE A 44 4.40 6.66 -8.10
C ILE A 44 4.12 6.34 -6.63
N VAL A 45 2.87 6.56 -6.21
CA VAL A 45 2.39 6.34 -4.84
C VAL A 45 1.92 4.89 -4.66
N GLY A 46 2.24 4.27 -3.53
CA GLY A 46 1.80 2.91 -3.21
C GLY A 46 2.52 1.79 -3.96
N ALA A 47 3.55 2.09 -4.76
CA ALA A 47 4.37 1.09 -5.43
C ALA A 47 4.99 0.12 -4.42
N GLU A 48 4.77 -1.18 -4.63
CA GLU A 48 5.38 -2.23 -3.83
C GLU A 48 6.86 -2.33 -4.18
N VAL A 49 7.71 -2.20 -3.18
CA VAL A 49 9.17 -2.34 -3.29
C VAL A 49 9.59 -3.55 -2.48
N VAL A 50 10.11 -4.56 -3.17
CA VAL A 50 10.61 -5.80 -2.57
C VAL A 50 12.14 -5.76 -2.62
N GLY A 51 12.79 -5.87 -1.47
CA GLY A 51 14.23 -6.03 -1.36
C GLY A 51 14.60 -7.50 -1.09
N GLU A 52 15.48 -8.06 -1.91
CA GLU A 52 15.98 -9.43 -1.75
C GLU A 52 17.50 -9.46 -1.68
N ASN A 53 18.02 -10.22 -0.73
CA ASN A 53 19.42 -10.57 -0.63
C ASN A 53 19.57 -12.09 -0.69
N THR A 54 20.12 -12.58 -1.80
CA THR A 54 20.27 -14.02 -2.06
C THR A 54 21.40 -14.66 -1.24
N GLU A 55 22.39 -13.89 -0.80
CA GLU A 55 23.48 -14.37 0.06
C GLU A 55 22.96 -14.78 1.45
N TRP A 56 22.01 -14.01 1.98
CA TRP A 56 21.42 -14.23 3.30
C TRP A 56 20.00 -14.83 3.24
N GLN A 57 19.51 -15.17 2.04
CA GLN A 57 18.14 -15.60 1.77
C GLN A 57 17.08 -14.71 2.46
N ARG A 58 17.31 -13.39 2.44
CA ARG A 58 16.47 -12.42 3.14
C ARG A 58 15.59 -11.67 2.15
N ARG A 59 14.29 -11.59 2.44
CA ARG A 59 13.30 -10.82 1.70
C ARG A 59 12.62 -9.83 2.63
N ILE A 60 12.41 -8.62 2.15
CA ILE A 60 11.74 -7.52 2.85
C ILE A 60 10.90 -6.74 1.85
N GLU A 61 9.90 -6.03 2.35
CA GLU A 61 8.98 -5.27 1.52
C GLU A 61 8.58 -3.96 2.20
N THR A 62 8.22 -2.98 1.37
CA THR A 62 7.66 -1.70 1.78
C THR A 62 6.87 -1.14 0.60
N THR A 63 6.09 -0.10 0.82
CA THR A 63 5.46 0.69 -0.26
C THR A 63 6.06 2.08 -0.35
N THR A 64 5.88 2.75 -1.49
CA THR A 64 6.19 4.18 -1.63
C THR A 64 5.11 5.05 -1.01
N ASN A 65 5.51 6.19 -0.45
CA ASN A 65 4.60 7.22 0.07
C ASN A 65 4.11 8.18 -1.02
N ASP A 66 3.34 9.21 -0.64
CA ASP A 66 2.76 10.22 -1.54
C ASP A 66 3.80 11.01 -2.36
N ALA A 67 5.07 11.02 -1.93
CA ALA A 67 6.17 11.64 -2.67
C ALA A 67 6.96 10.64 -3.54
N GLY A 68 6.44 9.41 -3.69
CA GLY A 68 7.07 8.31 -4.41
C GLY A 68 8.32 7.78 -3.71
N ARG A 69 8.52 8.04 -2.42
CA ARG A 69 9.75 7.67 -1.68
C ARG A 69 9.56 6.42 -0.84
N PHE A 70 10.63 5.66 -0.68
CA PHE A 70 10.68 4.48 0.20
C PHE A 70 12.00 4.41 0.98
N SER A 71 12.01 3.60 2.05
CA SER A 71 13.23 3.34 2.83
C SER A 71 13.23 1.95 3.46
N PHE A 72 14.40 1.32 3.44
CA PHE A 72 14.69 0.12 4.22
C PHE A 72 15.77 0.42 5.25
N ILE A 73 15.50 0.06 6.50
CA ILE A 73 16.41 0.26 7.63
C ILE A 73 16.87 -1.11 8.12
N GLY A 74 18.13 -1.21 8.55
CA GLY A 74 18.65 -2.45 9.13
C GLY A 74 19.09 -3.48 8.08
N LEU A 75 19.45 -3.03 6.87
CA LEU A 75 19.90 -3.94 5.81
C LEU A 75 21.30 -4.44 6.11
N GLN A 76 21.50 -5.76 6.00
CA GLN A 76 22.84 -6.34 6.09
C GLN A 76 23.69 -5.86 4.91
N ARG A 77 25.00 -5.75 5.15
CA ARG A 77 25.97 -5.45 4.09
C ARG A 77 25.87 -6.49 2.97
N GLY A 78 26.01 -6.06 1.73
CA GLY A 78 25.95 -6.93 0.57
C GLY A 78 25.19 -6.29 -0.58
N ARG A 79 25.07 -7.04 -1.68
CA ARG A 79 24.31 -6.63 -2.86
C ARG A 79 22.86 -7.04 -2.69
N TRP A 80 21.95 -6.09 -2.82
CA TRP A 80 20.51 -6.29 -2.74
C TRP A 80 19.88 -6.09 -4.11
N LEU A 81 18.95 -6.96 -4.48
CA LEU A 81 18.03 -6.79 -5.60
C LEU A 81 16.78 -6.09 -5.08
N PHE A 82 16.31 -5.08 -5.80
CA PHE A 82 15.02 -4.45 -5.57
C PHE A 82 14.13 -4.72 -6.77
N LEU A 83 12.92 -5.23 -6.52
CA LEU A 83 11.85 -5.40 -7.49
C LEU A 83 10.72 -4.45 -7.14
N ILE A 84 10.29 -3.65 -8.11
CA ILE A 84 9.25 -2.65 -7.94
C ILE A 84 8.06 -3.06 -8.79
N ARG A 85 6.87 -3.08 -8.18
CA ARG A 85 5.61 -3.42 -8.84
C ARG A 85 4.56 -2.36 -8.52
N GLN A 86 3.78 -2.00 -9.52
CA GLN A 86 2.59 -1.18 -9.38
C GLN A 86 1.64 -1.52 -10.53
N ARG A 87 0.33 -1.59 -10.26
CA ARG A 87 -0.66 -1.80 -11.32
C ARG A 87 -0.56 -0.66 -12.34
N GLY A 88 -0.59 -1.03 -13.61
CA GLY A 88 -0.50 -0.13 -14.75
C GLY A 88 0.89 0.43 -15.06
N TYR A 89 1.91 -0.15 -14.45
CA TYR A 89 3.29 0.10 -14.83
C TYR A 89 4.01 -1.22 -15.09
N GLU A 90 4.96 -1.21 -16.02
CA GLU A 90 5.87 -2.34 -16.21
C GLU A 90 6.77 -2.50 -14.97
N PRO A 91 6.92 -3.72 -14.43
CA PRO A 91 7.73 -3.93 -13.23
C PRO A 91 9.21 -3.71 -13.54
N VAL A 92 9.91 -3.02 -12.64
CA VAL A 92 11.33 -2.71 -12.80
C VAL A 92 12.15 -3.32 -11.69
N GLN A 93 13.43 -3.59 -11.99
CA GLN A 93 14.35 -4.14 -11.01
C GLN A 93 15.71 -3.43 -11.05
N GLY A 94 16.40 -3.42 -9.92
CA GLY A 94 17.76 -2.88 -9.85
C GLY A 94 18.50 -3.29 -8.59
N PHE A 95 19.81 -3.03 -8.57
CA PHE A 95 20.67 -3.45 -7.48
C PHE A 95 21.18 -2.27 -6.66
N ALA A 96 21.27 -2.45 -5.34
CA ALA A 96 22.00 -1.53 -4.48
C ALA A 96 23.02 -2.29 -3.63
N ASN A 97 24.20 -1.70 -3.47
CA ASN A 97 25.20 -2.21 -2.53
C ASN A 97 25.02 -1.52 -1.17
N VAL A 98 24.68 -2.30 -0.16
CA VAL A 98 24.58 -1.83 1.22
C VAL A 98 25.95 -1.92 1.87
N ARG A 99 26.46 -0.79 2.33
CA ARG A 99 27.67 -0.71 3.14
C ARG A 99 27.29 -0.65 4.61
N GLY A 100 28.07 -1.31 5.46
CA GLY A 100 27.83 -1.24 6.89
C GLY A 100 27.94 0.20 7.38
N SER A 101 26.90 0.70 8.05
CA SER A 101 26.79 2.08 8.55
C SER A 101 26.62 3.17 7.47
N GLY A 102 26.38 2.79 6.20
CA GLY A 102 26.16 3.74 5.11
C GLY A 102 24.70 3.82 4.65
N THR A 103 24.33 4.94 4.03
CA THR A 103 23.06 5.12 3.33
C THR A 103 23.26 4.90 1.83
N GLY A 104 22.66 3.84 1.29
CA GLY A 104 22.50 3.63 -0.15
C GLY A 104 21.32 4.45 -0.68
N ARG A 105 21.46 5.00 -1.89
CA ARG A 105 20.37 5.66 -2.61
C ARG A 105 20.15 4.98 -3.95
N VAL A 106 18.90 4.67 -4.27
CA VAL A 106 18.48 4.12 -5.56
C VAL A 106 17.24 4.83 -6.06
N ASN A 107 17.16 5.07 -7.35
CA ASN A 107 16.01 5.69 -7.98
C ASN A 107 15.53 4.77 -9.10
N PHE A 108 14.21 4.63 -9.21
CA PHE A 108 13.57 3.80 -10.21
C PHE A 108 12.63 4.66 -11.05
N VAL A 109 12.66 4.44 -12.35
CA VAL A 109 11.72 4.99 -13.31
C VAL A 109 10.94 3.81 -13.87
N MET A 110 9.61 3.84 -13.79
CA MET A 110 8.74 2.83 -14.36
C MET A 110 8.09 3.36 -15.63
N GLU A 111 7.98 2.49 -16.64
CA GLU A 111 7.20 2.79 -17.84
C GLU A 111 5.74 2.42 -17.57
N THR A 112 4.82 3.18 -18.15
CA THR A 112 3.39 2.86 -18.09
C THR A 112 3.13 1.62 -18.93
N ASP A 113 2.31 0.70 -18.42
CA ASP A 113 1.83 -0.42 -19.22
C ASP A 113 0.84 0.14 -20.26
N PRO A 114 1.15 0.11 -21.57
CA PRO A 114 0.28 0.69 -22.59
C PRO A 114 -1.04 -0.06 -22.75
N LEU A 115 -1.12 -1.32 -22.29
CA LEU A 115 -2.34 -2.13 -22.34
C LEU A 115 -3.24 -1.89 -21.13
N HIS A 116 -2.67 -1.45 -20.00
CA HIS A 116 -3.40 -1.21 -18.76
C HIS A 116 -2.84 0.03 -18.05
N PRO A 117 -2.91 1.24 -18.62
CA PRO A 117 -2.27 2.41 -18.03
C PRO A 117 -2.78 2.68 -16.60
N PRO A 118 -1.96 3.30 -15.75
CA PRO A 118 -2.38 3.63 -14.39
C PRO A 118 -3.42 4.76 -14.46
N ALA A 119 -4.39 4.73 -13.54
CA ALA A 119 -5.33 5.83 -13.38
C ALA A 119 -4.55 7.13 -13.09
N PRO A 120 -4.93 8.27 -13.70
CA PRO A 120 -4.20 9.53 -13.53
C PRO A 120 -4.16 9.94 -12.05
N SER A 121 -2.97 10.27 -11.54
CA SER A 121 -2.70 10.55 -10.12
C SER A 121 -3.11 11.96 -9.66
N THR A 122 -3.85 12.70 -10.49
CA THR A 122 -4.15 14.12 -10.29
C THR A 122 -5.21 14.32 -9.20
N GLY A 123 -4.72 14.54 -7.98
CA GLY A 123 -5.53 15.00 -6.87
C GLY A 123 -6.32 16.27 -7.19
N VAL A 124 -7.57 16.29 -6.69
CA VAL A 124 -8.53 17.40 -6.69
C VAL A 124 -9.22 17.67 -8.05
N LEU A 125 -9.84 16.63 -8.62
CA LEU A 125 -11.24 16.57 -9.16
C LEU A 125 -11.49 15.61 -10.36
N ALA A 126 -10.50 14.99 -11.01
CA ALA A 126 -10.68 14.75 -12.46
C ALA A 126 -10.86 13.29 -12.92
N ASN A 127 -12.10 12.94 -13.28
CA ASN A 127 -12.46 11.98 -14.33
C ASN A 127 -11.99 10.52 -14.17
N LEU A 128 -12.84 9.68 -13.57
CA LEU A 128 -12.92 8.28 -14.04
C LEU A 128 -13.09 8.32 -15.55
N ARG A 129 -12.18 7.68 -16.29
CA ARG A 129 -12.44 7.40 -17.70
C ARG A 129 -13.67 6.48 -17.78
N GLY A 130 -14.40 6.48 -18.89
CA GLY A 130 -15.64 5.69 -19.02
C GLY A 130 -15.43 4.21 -18.67
N ASP A 131 -14.29 3.66 -19.04
CA ASP A 131 -13.83 2.30 -18.72
C ASP A 131 -13.52 2.07 -17.24
N GLU A 132 -12.92 3.04 -16.55
CA GLU A 132 -12.64 2.93 -15.11
C GLU A 132 -13.93 3.05 -14.29
N LEU A 133 -14.86 3.92 -14.72
CA LEU A 133 -16.19 4.01 -14.12
C LEU A 133 -16.95 2.70 -14.33
N GLU A 134 -16.90 2.14 -15.53
CA GLU A 134 -17.51 0.85 -15.86
C GLU A 134 -16.93 -0.28 -15.02
N GLU A 135 -15.60 -0.41 -14.90
CA GLU A 135 -14.95 -1.42 -14.04
C GLU A 135 -15.33 -1.24 -12.56
N ALA A 136 -15.40 -0.01 -12.06
CA ALA A 136 -15.80 0.27 -10.68
C ALA A 136 -17.26 -0.11 -10.42
N LEU A 137 -18.16 0.16 -11.37
CA LEU A 137 -19.56 -0.22 -11.30
C LEU A 137 -19.72 -1.75 -11.37
N ASP A 138 -19.05 -2.42 -12.29
CA ASP A 138 -19.06 -3.89 -12.42
C ASP A 138 -18.55 -4.57 -11.15
N ALA A 139 -17.50 -4.02 -10.52
CA ALA A 139 -16.97 -4.53 -9.27
C ALA A 139 -17.96 -4.37 -8.11
N ALA A 140 -18.65 -3.23 -8.04
CA ALA A 140 -19.69 -2.97 -7.03
C ALA A 140 -20.90 -3.90 -7.22
N ASP A 141 -21.36 -4.09 -8.45
CA ASP A 141 -22.45 -5.01 -8.79
C ASP A 141 -22.06 -6.47 -8.46
N ALA A 142 -20.82 -6.88 -8.74
CA ALA A 142 -20.32 -8.21 -8.36
C ALA A 142 -20.25 -8.42 -6.83
N LEU A 143 -20.01 -7.38 -6.04
CA LEU A 143 -20.10 -7.45 -4.58
C LEU A 143 -21.55 -7.64 -4.13
N TYR A 144 -22.47 -6.89 -4.73
CA TYR A 144 -23.90 -7.00 -4.48
C TYR A 144 -24.42 -8.41 -4.78
N ASP A 145 -24.11 -8.96 -5.95
CA ASP A 145 -24.54 -10.30 -6.39
C ASP A 145 -24.01 -11.43 -5.50
N ARG A 146 -22.86 -11.21 -4.87
CA ARG A 146 -22.29 -12.15 -3.88
C ARG A 146 -22.94 -12.03 -2.50
N GLY A 147 -23.82 -11.05 -2.30
CA GLY A 147 -24.43 -10.74 -1.02
C GLY A 147 -23.52 -9.99 -0.05
N ASP A 148 -22.36 -9.50 -0.52
CA ASP A 148 -21.46 -8.66 0.26
C ASP A 148 -21.94 -7.20 0.22
N PHE A 149 -23.10 -6.98 0.83
CA PHE A 149 -23.82 -5.72 0.71
C PHE A 149 -23.08 -4.55 1.36
N ASP A 150 -22.30 -4.78 2.41
CA ASP A 150 -21.48 -3.74 3.03
C ASP A 150 -20.39 -3.24 2.07
N ALA A 151 -19.63 -4.16 1.49
CA ALA A 151 -18.61 -3.78 0.51
C ALA A 151 -19.21 -3.18 -0.77
N ALA A 152 -20.38 -3.64 -1.21
CA ALA A 152 -21.09 -3.06 -2.35
C ALA A 152 -21.49 -1.59 -2.08
N ILE A 153 -22.02 -1.30 -0.89
CA ILE A 153 -22.40 0.07 -0.49
C ILE A 153 -21.17 0.98 -0.50
N ASP A 154 -20.07 0.56 0.14
CA ASP A 154 -18.81 1.33 0.18
C ASP A 154 -18.30 1.62 -1.26
N ALA A 155 -18.39 0.64 -2.16
CA ALA A 155 -17.97 0.79 -3.55
C ALA A 155 -18.85 1.79 -4.31
N TYR A 156 -20.18 1.70 -4.20
CA TYR A 156 -21.09 2.67 -4.83
C TYR A 156 -20.92 4.09 -4.26
N GLU A 157 -20.68 4.23 -2.96
CA GLU A 157 -20.43 5.54 -2.33
C GLU A 157 -19.13 6.16 -2.87
N SER A 158 -18.07 5.39 -3.02
CA SER A 158 -16.82 5.86 -3.64
C SER A 158 -17.00 6.34 -5.09
N VAL A 159 -17.85 5.65 -5.87
CA VAL A 159 -18.21 6.11 -7.21
C VAL A 159 -19.01 7.41 -7.16
N LEU A 160 -19.95 7.57 -6.21
CA LEU A 160 -20.72 8.80 -6.02
C LEU A 160 -19.87 9.99 -5.56
N GLU A 161 -18.84 9.75 -4.73
CA GLU A 161 -17.87 10.77 -4.36
C GLU A 161 -17.11 11.30 -5.58
N SER A 162 -16.81 10.40 -6.53
CA SER A 162 -16.09 10.71 -7.76
C SER A 162 -17.00 11.32 -8.84
N VAL A 163 -18.23 10.82 -8.97
CA VAL A 163 -19.24 11.25 -9.95
C VAL A 163 -20.59 11.50 -9.26
N PRO A 164 -20.77 12.66 -8.59
CA PRO A 164 -21.99 12.98 -7.85
C PRO A 164 -23.27 13.02 -8.72
N GLY A 165 -23.11 13.08 -10.04
CA GLY A 165 -24.22 13.06 -11.00
C GLY A 165 -24.87 11.69 -11.21
N LEU A 166 -24.23 10.58 -10.79
CA LEU A 166 -24.74 9.22 -10.93
C LEU A 166 -25.78 8.87 -9.86
N THR A 167 -26.83 9.68 -9.79
CA THR A 167 -27.88 9.57 -8.77
C THR A 167 -28.67 8.27 -8.80
N GLY A 168 -28.54 7.46 -9.85
CA GLY A 168 -29.05 6.09 -9.91
C GLY A 168 -28.41 5.15 -8.89
N LEU A 169 -27.17 5.41 -8.46
CA LEU A 169 -26.49 4.56 -7.47
C LEU A 169 -27.15 4.59 -6.08
N HIS A 170 -27.87 5.66 -5.75
CA HIS A 170 -28.69 5.70 -4.54
C HIS A 170 -29.81 4.64 -4.54
N VAL A 171 -30.28 4.20 -5.71
CA VAL A 171 -31.21 3.06 -5.82
C VAL A 171 -30.51 1.76 -5.47
N GLN A 172 -29.32 1.51 -6.01
CA GLN A 172 -28.52 0.31 -5.71
C GLN A 172 -28.16 0.21 -4.23
N ILE A 173 -27.71 1.32 -3.63
CA ILE A 173 -27.45 1.41 -2.18
C ILE A 173 -28.72 1.11 -1.38
N GLY A 174 -29.87 1.63 -1.81
CA GLY A 174 -31.16 1.33 -1.19
C GLY A 174 -31.53 -0.16 -1.27
N HIS A 175 -31.27 -0.82 -2.40
CA HIS A 175 -31.46 -2.26 -2.54
C HIS A 175 -30.53 -3.05 -1.61
N ALA A 176 -29.26 -2.68 -1.52
CA ALA A 176 -28.30 -3.35 -0.66
C ALA A 176 -28.74 -3.28 0.81
N TYR A 177 -29.16 -2.10 1.27
CA TYR A 177 -29.72 -1.97 2.62
C TYR A 177 -31.02 -2.76 2.82
N ARG A 178 -31.87 -2.89 1.79
CA ARG A 178 -33.09 -3.70 1.86
C ARG A 178 -32.78 -5.19 2.00
N GLU A 179 -31.79 -5.71 1.27
CA GLU A 179 -31.34 -7.11 1.40
C GLU A 179 -30.72 -7.38 2.78
N LYS A 180 -30.05 -6.37 3.37
CA LYS A 180 -29.61 -6.39 4.77
C LYS A 180 -30.75 -6.25 5.80
N ASN A 181 -31.98 -6.09 5.35
CA ASN A 181 -33.16 -5.79 6.17
C ASN A 181 -33.03 -4.47 6.97
N ASP A 182 -32.11 -3.58 6.59
CA ASP A 182 -31.95 -2.23 7.14
C ASP A 182 -32.84 -1.24 6.40
N ARG A 183 -34.10 -1.31 6.76
CA ARG A 183 -35.16 -0.54 6.12
C ARG A 183 -35.00 0.97 6.28
N GLU A 184 -34.46 1.44 7.40
CA GLU A 184 -34.29 2.87 7.65
C GLU A 184 -33.27 3.46 6.69
N ARG A 185 -32.11 2.81 6.55
CA ARG A 185 -31.07 3.24 5.61
C ARG A 185 -31.50 3.07 4.16
N ALA A 186 -32.25 2.00 3.84
CA ALA A 186 -32.82 1.82 2.52
C ALA A 186 -33.74 2.99 2.12
N LEU A 187 -34.65 3.41 3.01
CA LEU A 187 -35.52 4.57 2.77
C LEU A 187 -34.73 5.88 2.61
N ALA A 188 -33.67 6.07 3.39
CA ALA A 188 -32.81 7.24 3.27
C ALA A 188 -32.12 7.29 1.91
N ALA A 189 -31.55 6.17 1.45
CA ALA A 189 -30.90 6.05 0.15
C ALA A 189 -31.89 6.32 -1.00
N TYR A 190 -33.06 5.69 -1.01
CA TYR A 190 -34.06 5.94 -2.06
C TYR A 190 -34.54 7.40 -2.09
N ARG A 191 -34.62 8.08 -0.95
CA ARG A 191 -34.99 9.51 -0.87
C ARG A 191 -33.90 10.46 -1.37
N ALA A 192 -32.65 10.01 -1.45
CA ALA A 192 -31.56 10.79 -2.02
C ALA A 192 -31.64 10.91 -3.54
N VAL A 193 -32.47 10.09 -4.21
CA VAL A 193 -32.69 10.17 -5.66
C VAL A 193 -33.50 11.43 -6.00
N PRO A 194 -33.00 12.32 -6.89
CA PRO A 194 -33.74 13.52 -7.28
C PRO A 194 -35.07 13.20 -7.99
N ALA A 195 -36.11 13.95 -7.64
CA ALA A 195 -37.40 13.84 -8.31
C ALA A 195 -37.30 14.21 -9.80
N GLY A 196 -37.90 13.39 -10.68
CA GLY A 196 -37.91 13.64 -12.13
C GLY A 196 -36.71 13.08 -12.89
N GLY A 197 -35.74 12.46 -12.21
CA GLY A 197 -34.66 11.69 -12.85
C GLY A 197 -35.09 10.29 -13.32
N PRO A 198 -34.31 9.61 -14.18
CA PRO A 198 -34.64 8.27 -14.67
C PRO A 198 -34.88 7.25 -13.55
N ALA A 199 -34.06 7.30 -12.50
CA ALA A 199 -34.15 6.41 -11.34
C ALA A 199 -35.30 6.75 -10.36
N SER A 200 -35.98 7.89 -10.55
CA SER A 200 -36.97 8.38 -9.58
C SER A 200 -38.26 7.56 -9.50
N VAL A 201 -38.62 6.87 -10.59
CA VAL A 201 -39.79 5.98 -10.63
C VAL A 201 -39.55 4.76 -9.75
N GLU A 202 -38.40 4.13 -9.91
CA GLU A 202 -38.01 2.96 -9.14
C GLU A 202 -37.85 3.30 -7.66
N ALA A 203 -37.14 4.38 -7.35
CA ALA A 203 -36.97 4.85 -5.97
C ALA A 203 -38.33 5.07 -5.27
N ARG A 204 -39.31 5.66 -5.96
CA ARG A 204 -40.66 5.88 -5.41
C ARG A 204 -41.39 4.57 -5.16
N GLY A 205 -41.39 3.65 -6.13
CA GLY A 205 -41.99 2.34 -5.97
C GLY A 205 -41.38 1.56 -4.81
N ALA A 206 -40.06 1.64 -4.64
CA ALA A 206 -39.36 1.03 -3.51
C ALA A 206 -39.74 1.67 -2.16
N ILE A 207 -39.86 3.00 -2.10
CA ILE A 207 -40.32 3.71 -0.89
C ILE A 207 -41.75 3.29 -0.50
N GLU A 208 -42.67 3.26 -1.46
CA GLU A 208 -44.08 2.86 -1.22
C GLU A 208 -44.16 1.40 -0.76
N ALA A 209 -43.46 0.50 -1.45
CA ALA A 209 -43.42 -0.92 -1.12
C ALA A 209 -42.84 -1.17 0.27
N LEU A 210 -41.79 -0.42 0.63
CA LEU A 210 -41.32 -0.41 2.00
C LEU A 210 -42.48 0.08 2.87
N GLN A 211 -42.90 1.34 2.80
CA GLN A 211 -43.89 1.95 3.71
C GLN A 211 -45.14 1.09 3.96
N ALA A 212 -45.74 0.50 2.92
CA ALA A 212 -46.90 -0.38 3.03
C ALA A 212 -46.67 -1.65 3.88
N GLY A 213 -45.42 -2.10 4.04
CA GLY A 213 -45.04 -3.20 4.92
C GLY A 213 -44.91 -2.84 6.40
N VAL A 214 -45.00 -1.55 6.78
CA VAL A 214 -45.08 -1.11 8.19
C VAL A 214 -46.52 -1.05 8.69
N ASP A 215 -47.49 -0.91 7.78
CA ASP A 215 -48.91 -0.75 8.11
C ASP A 215 -49.68 -2.08 8.20
N ARG A 216 -48.99 -3.23 8.21
CA ARG A 216 -49.57 -4.57 8.44
C ARG A 216 -49.05 -5.19 9.72
#